data_AF-A0A5F2BGZ0-F1
#
_entry.id   AF-A0A5F2BGZ0-F1
#
_cell.length_a   1.000
_cell.length_b   1.000
_cell.length_c   1.000
_cell.angle_alpha   90.00
_cell.angle_beta   90.00
_cell.angle_gamma   90.00
#
_symmetry.space_group_name_H-M   'P 1'
#
loop_
_entity.id
_entity.type
_entity.pdbx_description
1 polymer ?
#
loop_
_entity_poly.entity_id
_entity_poly.type
_entity_poly.pdbx_seq_one_letter_code
_entity_poly.pdbx_strand_id
1 'polypeptide(L)'
;MRKSGLGGTTPFSITTKPNVLTPLTNEEMIDRRGESALWYRLTPCPCPMEERVPDCKFCFEGLVRTFQEDLEISEEMAYKIEGNKVFTRFAPIAEIASATLISRETFKPLTVKRIHDDFFEVEEDLKYWNSVLLKYKVKMEESLTVEAKGENEYVLFPKLPLGAIMGVEEVFYIPEIGEPVEIEFSGFTFNSVVFPKRVNGIYRLKLKFQYPVKIAYKTYRQESDARKIFDRSQITFQDGELMAVIGGGYRMGEGDLVTLLVSTLRHSEFVPFQTGNYDILSYSPVTNVERIFSKGTHGLIQHKKGEDFILFGDSKIKWITDKPRNGYSLIYDYHPTFRISGFIEGGSGEDRDKPKLFKMKPISNLNMRGIPGE
;
A
#
# COMPACT_ATOMS: atom_id res chain seq x y z
N MET A 1 -16.92 -14.84 -8.13
CA MET A 1 -17.08 -14.72 -9.60
C MET A 1 -16.07 -13.70 -10.13
N ARG A 2 -15.29 -14.06 -11.17
CA ARG A 2 -14.39 -13.14 -11.89
C ARG A 2 -15.20 -12.30 -12.88
N LYS A 3 -15.08 -10.97 -12.86
CA LYS A 3 -15.60 -10.10 -13.93
C LYS A 3 -14.52 -9.95 -15.02
N SER A 4 -14.74 -10.60 -16.16
CA SER A 4 -14.04 -10.39 -17.42
C SER A 4 -14.67 -9.20 -18.15
N GLY A 5 -13.88 -8.18 -18.51
CA GLY A 5 -14.34 -7.11 -19.40
C GLY A 5 -14.54 -7.66 -20.81
N LEU A 6 -15.78 -7.71 -21.28
CA LEU A 6 -16.10 -7.92 -22.69
C LEU A 6 -15.90 -6.58 -23.41
N GLY A 7 -14.86 -6.50 -24.24
CA GLY A 7 -14.63 -5.37 -25.12
C GLY A 7 -15.64 -5.36 -26.26
N GLY A 8 -16.39 -4.27 -26.40
CA GLY A 8 -17.22 -4.02 -27.59
C GLY A 8 -16.39 -3.37 -28.69
N THR A 9 -16.45 -3.89 -29.91
CA THR A 9 -15.87 -3.29 -31.12
C THR A 9 -16.80 -2.22 -31.66
N THR A 10 -16.37 -0.96 -31.66
CA THR A 10 -17.06 0.16 -32.33
C THR A 10 -16.69 0.17 -33.83
N PRO A 11 -17.67 0.37 -34.74
CA PRO A 11 -17.44 0.42 -36.19
C PRO A 11 -16.88 1.78 -36.68
N PHE A 12 -16.67 2.75 -35.79
CA PHE A 12 -16.11 4.07 -36.16
C PHE A 12 -14.59 4.09 -36.00
N SER A 13 -13.87 4.51 -37.04
CA SER A 13 -12.42 4.76 -36.94
C SER A 13 -12.19 5.98 -36.03
N ILE A 14 -11.72 5.73 -34.81
CA ILE A 14 -11.33 6.79 -33.89
C ILE A 14 -10.00 7.36 -34.37
N THR A 15 -10.04 8.32 -35.30
CA THR A 15 -8.88 9.20 -35.53
C THR A 15 -8.81 10.18 -34.37
N THR A 16 -7.85 9.96 -33.47
CA THR A 16 -7.49 10.93 -32.42
C THR A 16 -6.92 12.19 -33.08
N LYS A 17 -7.80 13.13 -33.44
CA LYS A 17 -7.41 14.53 -33.58
C LYS A 17 -7.36 15.15 -32.18
N PRO A 18 -6.29 15.88 -31.83
CA PRO A 18 -6.19 16.55 -30.53
C PRO A 18 -7.35 17.55 -30.40
N ASN A 19 -8.10 17.44 -29.31
CA ASN A 19 -9.18 18.38 -28.98
C ASN A 19 -8.56 19.74 -28.67
N VAL A 20 -8.88 20.75 -29.48
CA VAL A 20 -8.35 22.13 -29.36
C VAL A 20 -9.08 22.93 -28.24
N LEU A 21 -10.21 22.42 -27.73
CA LEU A 21 -11.02 23.11 -26.71
C LEU A 21 -10.76 22.61 -25.27
N THR A 22 -10.01 21.53 -25.11
CA THR A 22 -9.48 21.04 -23.84
C THR A 22 -8.13 20.39 -24.15
N PRO A 23 -7.03 21.17 -24.12
CA PRO A 23 -5.71 20.58 -24.25
C PRO A 23 -5.53 19.57 -23.11
N LEU A 24 -5.42 18.29 -23.44
CA LEU A 24 -5.21 17.23 -22.48
C LEU A 24 -3.81 17.42 -21.86
N THR A 25 -3.76 17.83 -20.61
CA THR A 25 -2.53 18.05 -19.84
C THR A 25 -1.92 16.72 -19.38
N ASN A 26 -0.69 16.77 -18.88
CA ASN A 26 0.14 15.63 -18.43
C ASN A 26 -0.50 14.71 -17.35
N GLU A 27 -1.75 14.94 -16.96
CA GLU A 27 -2.57 14.15 -16.03
C GLU A 27 -2.92 12.73 -16.54
N GLU A 28 -2.74 12.45 -17.84
CA GLU A 28 -3.10 11.15 -18.44
C GLU A 28 -2.06 10.01 -18.26
N MET A 29 -0.94 10.23 -17.55
CA MET A 29 0.12 9.20 -17.44
C MET A 29 -0.08 8.12 -16.35
N ILE A 30 -1.14 8.23 -15.56
CA ILE A 30 -1.68 7.15 -14.71
C ILE A 30 -3.15 7.03 -15.18
N ASP A 31 -3.86 5.91 -14.99
CA ASP A 31 -5.28 5.72 -15.39
C ASP A 31 -6.30 6.72 -14.72
N ARG A 32 -5.88 7.94 -14.39
CA ARG A 32 -6.50 8.95 -13.53
C ARG A 32 -7.44 9.93 -14.25
N ARG A 33 -7.57 9.88 -15.59
CA ARG A 33 -8.60 10.61 -16.37
C ARG A 33 -8.85 12.07 -15.94
N GLY A 34 -7.80 12.83 -15.60
CA GLY A 34 -7.91 14.26 -15.22
C GLY A 34 -7.99 14.56 -13.72
N GLU A 35 -7.74 13.59 -12.83
CA GLU A 35 -7.65 13.88 -11.39
C GLU A 35 -6.36 14.66 -11.05
N SER A 36 -6.50 15.71 -10.24
CA SER A 36 -5.38 16.46 -9.66
C SER A 36 -4.39 15.55 -8.94
N ALA A 37 -3.09 15.85 -9.03
CA ALA A 37 -2.03 15.05 -8.42
C ALA A 37 -1.06 15.90 -7.59
N LEU A 38 -0.64 15.35 -6.45
CA LEU A 38 0.29 15.98 -5.53
C LEU A 38 1.66 15.32 -5.63
N TRP A 39 2.71 16.15 -5.62
CA TRP A 39 4.10 15.73 -5.72
C TRP A 39 4.81 15.88 -4.39
N TYR A 40 5.28 14.76 -3.86
CA TYR A 40 5.95 14.68 -2.57
C TYR A 40 7.41 14.27 -2.75
N ARG A 41 8.28 14.88 -1.94
CA ARG A 41 9.65 14.40 -1.72
C ARG A 41 9.63 13.42 -0.56
N LEU A 42 10.19 12.24 -0.77
CA LEU A 42 10.26 11.17 0.22
C LEU A 42 11.72 10.83 0.52
N THR A 43 12.06 10.69 1.81
CA THR A 43 13.35 10.21 2.29
C THR A 43 13.23 8.80 2.89
N PRO A 44 14.23 7.92 2.76
CA PRO A 44 14.19 6.59 3.37
C PRO A 44 14.00 6.64 4.90
N CYS A 45 13.20 5.70 5.44
CA CYS A 45 12.98 5.53 6.87
C CYS A 45 13.57 4.18 7.35
N PRO A 46 14.35 4.15 8.46
CA PRO A 46 14.69 5.25 9.36
C PRO A 46 15.58 6.30 8.70
N CYS A 47 15.30 7.58 9.00
CA CYS A 47 16.12 8.69 8.53
C CYS A 47 17.46 8.77 9.31
N PRO A 48 18.51 9.38 8.72
CA PRO A 48 19.76 9.68 9.40
C PRO A 48 19.49 10.38 10.74
N MET A 49 20.31 10.13 11.76
CA MET A 49 20.08 10.66 13.12
C MET A 49 19.91 12.19 13.15
N GLU A 50 20.57 12.90 12.24
CA GLU A 50 20.52 14.36 12.10
C GLU A 50 19.17 14.87 11.57
N GLU A 51 18.43 14.04 10.84
CA GLU A 51 17.13 14.37 10.24
C GLU A 51 15.94 13.82 11.05
N ARG A 52 16.21 13.17 12.18
CA ARG A 52 15.18 12.59 13.04
C ARG A 52 14.44 13.67 13.80
N VAL A 53 13.13 13.69 13.60
CA VAL A 53 12.18 14.49 14.38
C VAL A 53 11.79 13.78 15.69
N PRO A 54 11.30 14.52 16.71
CA PRO A 54 10.98 13.95 18.02
C PRO A 54 9.96 12.78 18.01
N ASP A 55 9.03 12.78 17.06
CA ASP A 55 8.01 11.74 16.85
C ASP A 55 8.56 10.44 16.23
N CYS A 56 9.78 10.48 15.67
CA CYS A 56 10.40 9.33 15.01
C CYS A 56 10.58 8.12 15.95
N LYS A 57 10.76 8.34 17.25
CA LYS A 57 10.87 7.26 18.25
C LYS A 57 9.58 6.44 18.37
N PHE A 58 8.42 7.09 18.24
CA PHE A 58 7.11 6.44 18.38
C PHE A 58 6.64 5.79 17.06
N CYS A 59 7.03 6.40 15.94
CA CYS A 59 6.76 5.92 14.60
C CYS A 59 7.35 4.51 14.34
N PHE A 60 8.56 4.29 14.86
CA PHE A 60 9.29 3.03 14.74
C PHE A 60 8.75 1.88 15.61
N GLU A 61 8.15 2.22 16.75
CA GLU A 61 7.60 1.22 17.67
C GLU A 61 6.18 0.75 17.28
N GLY A 62 5.62 1.29 16.19
CA GLY A 62 4.27 0.96 15.71
C GLY A 62 3.15 1.45 16.63
N LEU A 63 3.47 2.33 17.60
CA LEU A 63 2.53 2.75 18.65
C LEU A 63 1.57 3.85 18.21
N VAL A 64 1.90 4.58 17.13
CA VAL A 64 1.04 5.63 16.57
C VAL A 64 1.08 5.54 15.05
N ARG A 65 0.21 4.72 14.46
CA ARG A 65 -0.07 4.74 13.01
C ARG A 65 -1.55 5.06 12.84
N THR A 66 -1.83 6.23 12.28
CA THR A 66 -3.19 6.58 11.83
C THR A 66 -3.25 6.39 10.34
N PHE A 67 -4.34 5.81 9.87
CA PHE A 67 -4.59 5.64 8.45
C PHE A 67 -5.74 6.56 8.05
N GLN A 68 -5.69 7.05 6.82
CA GLN A 68 -6.83 7.76 6.25
C GLN A 68 -7.94 6.75 5.97
N GLU A 69 -9.07 6.91 6.67
CA GLU A 69 -10.24 6.03 6.56
C GLU A 69 -11.15 6.39 5.38
N ASP A 70 -11.16 7.66 4.97
CA ASP A 70 -11.97 8.21 3.90
C ASP A 70 -11.14 9.03 2.89
N LEU A 71 -11.37 8.82 1.60
CA LEU A 71 -10.75 9.59 0.52
C LEU A 71 -11.77 10.57 -0.06
N GLU A 72 -11.48 11.87 -0.02
CA GLU A 72 -12.29 12.86 -0.71
C GLU A 72 -12.02 12.81 -2.22
N ILE A 73 -13.08 12.62 -2.99
CA ILE A 73 -13.08 12.73 -4.44
C ILE A 73 -13.80 14.01 -4.81
N SER A 74 -13.12 14.87 -5.57
CA SER A 74 -13.63 16.14 -6.05
C SER A 74 -13.55 16.21 -7.57
N GLU A 75 -14.39 17.05 -8.17
CA GLU A 75 -14.37 17.35 -9.61
C GLU A 75 -14.67 16.14 -10.52
N GLU A 76 -15.25 15.08 -9.96
CA GLU A 76 -15.65 13.90 -10.73
C GLU A 76 -17.00 14.12 -11.40
N MET A 77 -17.08 13.79 -12.69
CA MET A 77 -18.37 13.63 -13.37
C MET A 77 -18.94 12.24 -13.12
N ALA A 78 -20.22 12.17 -12.77
CA ALA A 78 -20.91 10.90 -12.51
C ALA A 78 -20.66 9.88 -13.61
N TYR A 79 -20.26 8.67 -13.21
CA TYR A 79 -19.90 7.60 -14.13
C TYR A 79 -21.08 7.17 -15.00
N LYS A 80 -22.27 7.11 -14.39
CA LYS A 80 -23.50 6.66 -15.02
C LYS A 80 -24.70 7.26 -14.29
N ILE A 81 -25.77 7.52 -15.04
CA ILE A 81 -27.05 7.99 -14.50
C ILE A 81 -28.17 7.09 -15.01
N GLU A 82 -29.01 6.59 -14.12
CA GLU A 82 -30.20 5.79 -14.45
C GLU A 82 -31.42 6.32 -13.66
N GLY A 83 -32.22 7.18 -14.30
CA GLY A 83 -33.36 7.83 -13.66
C GLY A 83 -32.89 8.68 -12.49
N ASN A 84 -33.30 8.31 -11.28
CA ASN A 84 -32.90 9.01 -10.06
C ASN A 84 -31.62 8.48 -9.40
N LYS A 85 -30.91 7.54 -10.04
CA LYS A 85 -29.67 6.94 -9.51
C LYS A 85 -28.45 7.54 -10.17
N VAL A 86 -27.49 7.97 -9.36
CA VAL A 86 -26.21 8.53 -9.79
C VAL A 86 -25.10 7.62 -9.31
N PHE A 87 -24.38 6.99 -10.23
CA PHE A 87 -23.30 6.07 -9.94
C PHE A 87 -21.96 6.79 -9.87
N THR A 88 -21.17 6.44 -8.85
CA THR A 88 -19.80 6.93 -8.67
C THR A 88 -18.81 5.98 -9.33
N ARG A 89 -17.61 6.48 -9.66
CA ARG A 89 -16.51 5.64 -10.12
C ARG A 89 -15.91 4.81 -8.99
N PHE A 90 -15.81 5.42 -7.80
CA PHE A 90 -15.20 4.82 -6.63
C PHE A 90 -16.26 4.45 -5.60
N ALA A 91 -16.05 3.30 -4.95
CA ALA A 91 -16.93 2.69 -3.98
C ALA A 91 -16.07 1.98 -2.93
N PRO A 92 -16.56 1.80 -1.69
CA PRO A 92 -17.91 2.17 -1.22
C PRO A 92 -18.02 3.66 -0.83
N ILE A 93 -19.17 4.28 -1.15
CA ILE A 93 -19.45 5.68 -0.81
C ILE A 93 -19.62 5.82 0.71
N ALA A 94 -18.84 6.73 1.32
CA ALA A 94 -18.97 7.10 2.72
C ALA A 94 -19.96 8.25 2.92
N GLU A 95 -19.85 9.29 2.09
CA GLU A 95 -20.59 10.54 2.23
C GLU A 95 -20.68 11.26 0.88
N ILE A 96 -21.80 11.93 0.57
CA ILE A 96 -21.91 12.85 -0.57
C ILE A 96 -21.87 14.29 -0.04
N ALA A 97 -20.79 15.02 -0.34
CA ALA A 97 -20.65 16.42 0.07
C ALA A 97 -21.40 17.37 -0.87
N SER A 98 -21.36 17.11 -2.18
CA SER A 98 -22.19 17.81 -3.16
C SER A 98 -22.43 16.98 -4.42
N ALA A 99 -23.60 17.19 -5.03
CA ALA A 99 -23.95 16.68 -6.34
C ALA A 99 -24.64 17.82 -7.11
N THR A 100 -24.04 18.25 -8.22
CA THR A 100 -24.51 19.41 -8.99
C THR A 100 -24.74 19.02 -10.44
N LEU A 101 -25.98 19.14 -10.90
CA LEU A 101 -26.32 18.99 -12.30
C LEU A 101 -25.78 20.18 -13.09
N ILE A 102 -24.91 19.89 -14.06
CA ILE A 102 -24.39 20.85 -15.03
C ILE A 102 -25.27 20.82 -16.29
N SER A 103 -25.89 21.95 -16.58
CA SER A 103 -26.52 22.26 -17.87
C SER A 103 -25.80 23.47 -18.48
N ARG A 104 -25.98 23.70 -19.79
CA ARG A 104 -25.21 24.66 -20.61
C ARG A 104 -24.94 26.03 -19.97
N GLU A 105 -25.84 26.51 -19.11
CA GLU A 105 -25.69 27.80 -18.41
C GLU A 105 -26.14 27.74 -16.93
N THR A 106 -26.47 26.56 -16.39
CA THR A 106 -27.00 26.45 -15.03
C THR A 106 -26.35 25.33 -14.24
N PHE A 107 -26.01 25.65 -13.00
CA PHE A 107 -25.56 24.71 -11.98
C PHE A 107 -26.69 24.51 -10.99
N LYS A 108 -27.33 23.35 -11.04
CA LYS A 108 -28.43 23.02 -10.12
C LYS A 108 -27.95 21.98 -9.09
N PRO A 109 -27.93 22.30 -7.79
CA PRO A 109 -27.66 21.30 -6.76
C PRO A 109 -28.78 20.26 -6.72
N LEU A 110 -28.42 19.00 -6.54
CA LEU A 110 -29.33 17.86 -6.42
C LEU A 110 -29.52 17.49 -4.95
N THR A 111 -30.71 17.00 -4.61
CA THR A 111 -31.03 16.61 -3.24
C THR A 111 -30.85 15.09 -3.08
N VAL A 112 -29.92 14.68 -2.21
CA VAL A 112 -29.60 13.27 -1.97
C VAL A 112 -30.62 12.64 -1.01
N LYS A 113 -31.27 11.54 -1.42
CA LYS A 113 -32.21 10.78 -0.57
C LYS A 113 -31.53 9.68 0.21
N ARG A 114 -30.73 8.87 -0.49
CA ARG A 114 -30.12 7.64 0.05
C ARG A 114 -28.78 7.37 -0.60
N ILE A 115 -27.85 6.85 0.19
CA ILE A 115 -26.52 6.46 -0.26
C ILE A 115 -26.45 4.93 -0.18
N HIS A 116 -26.03 4.30 -1.27
CA HIS A 116 -25.66 2.89 -1.37
C HIS A 116 -24.15 2.80 -1.65
N ASP A 117 -23.59 1.59 -1.71
CA ASP A 117 -22.14 1.42 -1.85
C ASP A 117 -21.60 2.00 -3.17
N ASP A 118 -22.30 1.81 -4.29
CA ASP A 118 -21.84 2.16 -5.66
C ASP A 118 -22.67 3.27 -6.34
N PHE A 119 -23.78 3.70 -5.73
CA PHE A 119 -24.60 4.79 -6.21
C PHE A 119 -25.33 5.50 -5.08
N PHE A 120 -25.85 6.69 -5.38
CA PHE A 120 -26.80 7.36 -4.51
C PHE A 120 -28.07 7.74 -5.29
N GLU A 121 -29.17 7.85 -4.57
CA GLU A 121 -30.47 8.25 -5.10
C GLU A 121 -30.69 9.74 -4.86
N VAL A 122 -31.14 10.44 -5.88
CA VAL A 122 -31.55 11.86 -5.79
C VAL A 122 -33.07 12.01 -5.86
N GLU A 123 -33.60 13.17 -5.47
CA GLU A 123 -35.02 13.46 -5.60
C GLU A 123 -35.44 13.72 -7.03
N GLU A 124 -34.56 14.35 -7.81
CA GLU A 124 -34.80 14.71 -9.19
C GLU A 124 -34.77 13.51 -10.14
N ASP A 125 -35.64 13.52 -11.15
CA ASP A 125 -35.56 12.57 -12.26
C ASP A 125 -34.52 13.06 -13.29
N LEU A 126 -33.45 12.30 -13.46
CA LEU A 126 -32.36 12.64 -14.36
C LEU A 126 -32.41 11.77 -15.61
N LYS A 127 -32.14 12.39 -16.76
CA LYS A 127 -31.96 11.65 -18.01
C LYS A 127 -30.54 11.06 -18.04
N TYR A 128 -30.38 9.94 -18.74
CA TYR A 128 -29.10 9.23 -18.82
C TYR A 128 -27.95 10.08 -19.39
N TRP A 129 -28.26 11.16 -20.12
CA TRP A 129 -27.29 12.08 -20.72
C TRP A 129 -27.00 13.31 -19.85
N ASN A 130 -27.62 13.42 -18.67
CA ASN A 130 -27.32 14.50 -17.75
C ASN A 130 -25.86 14.40 -17.27
N SER A 131 -25.28 15.55 -16.94
CA SER A 131 -23.90 15.66 -16.45
C SER A 131 -23.94 16.13 -15.01
N VAL A 132 -23.58 15.26 -14.06
CA VAL A 132 -23.59 15.59 -12.63
C VAL A 132 -22.15 15.66 -12.13
N LEU A 133 -21.76 16.82 -11.61
CA LEU A 133 -20.48 17.03 -10.94
C LEU A 133 -20.61 16.61 -9.47
N LEU A 134 -19.66 15.82 -9.00
CA LEU A 134 -19.68 15.18 -7.70
C LEU A 134 -18.53 15.67 -6.82
N LYS A 135 -18.84 15.83 -5.54
CA LYS A 135 -17.87 15.88 -4.45
C LYS A 135 -18.33 14.91 -3.38
N TYR A 136 -17.54 13.87 -3.10
CA TYR A 136 -17.95 12.80 -2.21
C TYR A 136 -16.74 12.15 -1.52
N LYS A 137 -16.99 11.35 -0.50
CA LYS A 137 -15.98 10.56 0.21
C LYS A 137 -16.19 9.09 -0.03
N VAL A 138 -15.08 8.37 -0.17
CA VAL A 138 -15.04 6.92 -0.38
C VAL A 138 -14.35 6.30 0.82
N LYS A 139 -14.88 5.20 1.36
CA LYS A 139 -14.17 4.48 2.43
C LYS A 139 -12.95 3.77 1.86
N MET A 140 -11.83 3.92 2.54
CA MET A 140 -10.57 3.23 2.24
C MET A 140 -10.35 1.98 3.09
N GLU A 141 -11.12 1.83 4.17
CA GLU A 141 -11.13 0.64 5.01
C GLU A 141 -12.27 -0.31 4.65
N GLU A 142 -11.97 -1.61 4.68
CA GLU A 142 -12.93 -2.70 4.56
C GLU A 142 -12.73 -3.70 5.71
N SER A 143 -13.83 -4.33 6.16
CA SER A 143 -13.75 -5.48 7.06
C SER A 143 -13.55 -6.75 6.25
N LEU A 144 -12.42 -7.43 6.46
CA LEU A 144 -12.04 -8.65 5.77
C LEU A 144 -12.07 -9.83 6.74
N THR A 145 -12.80 -10.89 6.40
CA THR A 145 -12.76 -12.15 7.16
C THR A 145 -11.82 -13.15 6.47
N VAL A 146 -10.81 -13.63 7.20
CA VAL A 146 -9.83 -14.61 6.72
C VAL A 146 -9.62 -15.72 7.74
N GLU A 147 -9.11 -16.87 7.29
CA GLU A 147 -8.72 -17.98 8.15
C GLU A 147 -7.20 -18.13 8.16
N ALA A 148 -6.65 -18.47 9.33
CA ALA A 148 -5.25 -18.74 9.55
C ALA A 148 -5.10 -20.02 10.38
N LYS A 149 -4.08 -20.83 10.07
CA LYS A 149 -3.75 -22.04 10.83
C LYS A 149 -2.51 -21.77 11.67
N GLY A 150 -2.58 -22.04 12.96
CA GLY A 150 -1.45 -21.98 13.89
C GLY A 150 -0.88 -23.36 14.19
N GLU A 151 0.45 -23.45 14.26
CA GLU A 151 1.19 -24.65 14.64
C GLU A 151 2.17 -24.31 15.79
N ASN A 152 1.61 -24.06 16.97
CA ASN A 152 2.33 -23.74 18.20
C ASN A 152 3.10 -22.41 18.16
N GLU A 153 2.48 -21.40 17.55
CA GLU A 153 3.09 -20.09 17.28
C GLU A 153 2.41 -19.00 18.13
N TYR A 154 3.06 -17.84 18.31
CA TYR A 154 2.43 -16.67 18.95
C TYR A 154 1.85 -15.66 17.95
N VAL A 155 2.13 -15.86 16.66
CA VAL A 155 1.81 -14.90 15.60
C VAL A 155 1.24 -15.68 14.44
N LEU A 156 0.05 -15.29 13.95
CA LEU A 156 -0.55 -15.87 12.76
C LEU A 156 -0.38 -14.93 11.58
N PHE A 157 0.08 -15.49 10.47
CA PHE A 157 0.21 -14.82 9.18
C PHE A 157 -0.93 -15.28 8.26
N PRO A 158 -2.13 -14.67 8.32
CA PRO A 158 -3.23 -15.03 7.43
C PRO A 158 -2.85 -14.80 5.98
N LYS A 159 -3.47 -15.57 5.08
CA LYS A 159 -3.37 -15.32 3.65
C LYS A 159 -4.24 -14.13 3.27
N LEU A 160 -3.62 -12.97 3.10
CA LEU A 160 -4.30 -11.72 2.79
C LEU A 160 -4.28 -11.43 1.28
N PRO A 161 -5.28 -10.69 0.75
CA PRO A 161 -5.13 -10.00 -0.53
C PRO A 161 -4.03 -8.93 -0.43
N LEU A 162 -3.68 -8.31 -1.56
CA LEU A 162 -2.68 -7.24 -1.55
C LEU A 162 -3.23 -6.03 -0.77
N GLY A 163 -2.56 -5.67 0.33
CA GLY A 163 -2.92 -4.58 1.24
C GLY A 163 -2.34 -4.79 2.64
N ALA A 164 -2.86 -4.07 3.62
CA ALA A 164 -2.36 -4.10 4.98
C ALA A 164 -3.50 -4.21 6.00
N ILE A 165 -3.26 -4.98 7.05
CA ILE A 165 -4.09 -4.97 8.26
C ILE A 165 -3.87 -3.63 8.97
N MET A 166 -4.96 -2.93 9.25
CA MET A 166 -5.00 -1.69 10.04
C MET A 166 -5.61 -1.89 11.42
N GLY A 167 -6.24 -3.03 11.65
CA GLY A 167 -6.88 -3.37 12.92
C GLY A 167 -7.42 -4.79 12.91
N VAL A 168 -7.74 -5.28 14.11
CA VAL A 168 -8.39 -6.58 14.32
C VAL A 168 -9.71 -6.28 15.03
N GLU A 169 -10.82 -6.65 14.41
CA GLU A 169 -12.15 -6.50 15.00
C GLU A 169 -12.45 -7.65 15.94
N GLU A 170 -12.35 -8.88 15.44
CA GLU A 170 -12.75 -10.10 16.16
C GLU A 170 -11.83 -11.25 15.77
N VAL A 171 -11.58 -12.16 16.72
CA VAL A 171 -10.81 -13.38 16.49
C VAL A 171 -11.52 -14.57 17.13
N PHE A 172 -11.77 -15.60 16.32
CA PHE A 172 -12.42 -16.83 16.77
C PHE A 172 -11.54 -18.04 16.52
N TYR A 173 -11.38 -18.89 17.53
CA TYR A 173 -10.87 -20.25 17.36
C TYR A 173 -12.00 -21.15 16.84
N ILE A 174 -11.70 -21.94 15.81
CA ILE A 174 -12.63 -22.91 15.23
C ILE A 174 -12.22 -24.31 15.73
N PRO A 175 -12.91 -24.87 16.74
CA PRO A 175 -12.66 -26.24 17.18
C PRO A 175 -13.14 -27.24 16.12
N GLU A 176 -12.57 -28.45 16.12
CA GLU A 176 -13.03 -29.54 15.24
C GLU A 176 -14.48 -29.95 15.55
N ILE A 177 -14.91 -29.76 16.80
CA ILE A 177 -16.26 -30.06 17.29
C ILE A 177 -16.69 -28.92 18.23
N GLY A 178 -17.80 -28.25 17.91
CA GLY A 178 -18.38 -27.19 18.75
C GLY A 178 -18.54 -25.86 18.01
N GLU A 179 -18.97 -24.83 18.77
CA GLU A 179 -19.12 -23.48 18.27
C GLU A 179 -17.78 -22.71 18.30
N PRO A 180 -17.58 -21.71 17.42
CA PRO A 180 -16.41 -20.85 17.46
C PRO A 180 -16.28 -20.14 18.80
N VAL A 181 -15.06 -20.13 19.36
CA VAL A 181 -14.77 -19.48 20.65
C VAL A 181 -13.99 -18.20 20.39
N GLU A 182 -14.45 -17.07 20.93
CA GLU A 182 -13.73 -15.81 20.82
C GLU A 182 -12.41 -15.87 21.61
N ILE A 183 -11.33 -15.38 21.02
CA ILE A 183 -9.98 -15.43 21.58
C ILE A 183 -9.39 -14.02 21.63
N GLU A 184 -8.79 -13.68 22.76
CA GLU A 184 -8.05 -12.43 22.91
C GLU A 184 -6.76 -12.42 22.08
N PHE A 185 -6.48 -11.27 21.45
CA PHE A 185 -5.22 -10.99 20.77
C PHE A 185 -4.45 -9.90 21.52
N SER A 186 -3.14 -9.86 21.35
CA SER A 186 -2.24 -8.87 21.96
C SER A 186 -1.94 -7.68 21.05
N GLY A 187 -2.07 -7.84 19.74
CA GLY A 187 -1.83 -6.79 18.77
C GLY A 187 -1.83 -7.31 17.33
N PHE A 188 -1.43 -6.45 16.40
CA PHE A 188 -1.35 -6.78 14.97
C PHE A 188 -0.21 -6.02 14.29
N THR A 189 0.17 -6.51 13.12
CA THR A 189 1.06 -5.85 12.15
C THR A 189 0.34 -5.68 10.83
N PHE A 190 0.99 -5.19 9.77
CA PHE A 190 0.39 -5.12 8.43
C PHE A 190 -0.02 -6.46 7.83
N ASN A 191 0.52 -7.58 8.32
CA ASN A 191 0.32 -8.88 7.72
C ASN A 191 0.10 -10.01 8.74
N SER A 192 0.03 -9.70 10.03
CA SER A 192 -0.09 -10.71 11.08
C SER A 192 -0.89 -10.25 12.28
N VAL A 193 -1.41 -11.21 13.02
CA VAL A 193 -2.08 -11.01 14.31
C VAL A 193 -1.27 -11.71 15.40
N VAL A 194 -1.04 -11.01 16.50
CA VAL A 194 -0.20 -11.45 17.62
C VAL A 194 -1.08 -11.87 18.79
N PHE A 195 -0.77 -13.00 19.41
CA PHE A 195 -1.54 -13.60 20.50
C PHE A 195 -0.74 -13.64 21.81
N PRO A 196 -1.42 -13.56 22.97
CA PRO A 196 -0.77 -13.65 24.27
C PRO A 196 -0.29 -15.07 24.60
N LYS A 197 -0.96 -16.08 24.03
CA LYS A 197 -0.67 -17.51 24.22
C LYS A 197 -0.38 -18.16 22.87
N ARG A 198 0.29 -19.31 22.92
CA ARG A 198 0.55 -20.10 21.71
C ARG A 198 -0.76 -20.60 21.13
N VAL A 199 -0.91 -20.45 19.82
CA VAL A 199 -2.11 -20.81 19.07
C VAL A 199 -1.87 -22.10 18.29
N ASN A 200 -2.87 -22.98 18.29
CA ASN A 200 -2.88 -24.26 17.60
C ASN A 200 -4.24 -24.48 16.93
N GLY A 201 -4.25 -24.93 15.67
CA GLY A 201 -5.48 -25.18 14.92
C GLY A 201 -5.93 -23.98 14.08
N ILE A 202 -7.22 -23.90 13.75
CA ILE A 202 -7.76 -22.93 12.80
C ILE A 202 -8.37 -21.74 13.55
N TYR A 203 -8.03 -20.54 13.09
CA TYR A 203 -8.55 -19.29 13.59
C TYR A 203 -9.21 -18.50 12.47
N ARG A 204 -10.39 -17.96 12.73
CA ARG A 204 -11.07 -17.00 11.86
C ARG A 204 -10.87 -15.60 12.40
N LEU A 205 -10.30 -14.74 11.57
CA LEU A 205 -9.91 -13.38 11.91
C LEU A 205 -10.80 -12.43 11.10
N LYS A 206 -11.44 -11.49 11.79
CA LYS A 206 -12.14 -10.37 11.18
C LYS A 206 -11.27 -9.14 11.34
N LEU A 207 -10.75 -8.64 10.23
CA LEU A 207 -9.67 -7.65 10.18
C LEU A 207 -10.17 -6.36 9.56
N LYS A 208 -9.76 -5.21 10.10
CA LYS A 208 -9.81 -3.95 9.36
C LYS A 208 -8.66 -3.93 8.37
N PHE A 209 -8.98 -3.79 7.09
CA PHE A 209 -8.04 -3.95 6.00
C PHE A 209 -8.06 -2.72 5.08
N GLN A 210 -6.88 -2.30 4.63
CA GLN A 210 -6.73 -1.23 3.65
C GLN A 210 -5.99 -1.74 2.42
N TYR A 211 -6.58 -1.47 1.26
CA TYR A 211 -5.96 -1.77 -0.02
C TYR A 211 -4.88 -0.74 -0.36
N PRO A 212 -3.82 -1.17 -1.06
CA PRO A 212 -2.73 -0.27 -1.41
C PRO A 212 -3.20 0.78 -2.42
N VAL A 213 -2.67 1.98 -2.26
CA VAL A 213 -2.83 3.05 -3.23
C VAL A 213 -1.76 2.91 -4.31
N LYS A 214 -2.17 3.02 -5.57
CA LYS A 214 -1.21 3.11 -6.68
C LYS A 214 -0.53 4.48 -6.67
N ILE A 215 0.75 4.49 -6.34
CA ILE A 215 1.62 5.66 -6.45
C ILE A 215 2.55 5.49 -7.67
N ALA A 216 2.84 6.59 -8.36
CA ALA A 216 3.98 6.64 -9.26
C ALA A 216 5.14 7.31 -8.53
N TYR A 217 6.37 6.84 -8.73
CA TYR A 217 7.53 7.46 -8.12
C TYR A 217 8.73 7.47 -9.07
N LYS A 218 9.64 8.42 -8.87
CA LYS A 218 10.93 8.53 -9.54
C LYS A 218 12.01 8.63 -8.48
N THR A 219 13.07 7.86 -8.62
CA THR A 219 14.25 7.94 -7.75
C THR A 219 15.14 9.07 -8.26
N TYR A 220 15.63 9.94 -7.37
CA TYR A 220 16.71 10.85 -7.70
C TYR A 220 18.02 10.07 -7.69
N ARG A 221 18.49 9.60 -8.85
CA ARG A 221 19.90 9.20 -8.99
C ARG A 221 20.67 10.34 -9.62
N GLN A 222 21.57 10.93 -8.85
CA GLN A 222 22.58 11.88 -9.28
C GLN A 222 23.95 11.17 -9.21
N GLU A 223 24.20 10.22 -10.11
CA GLU A 223 25.57 9.73 -10.36
C GLU A 223 25.89 9.87 -11.85
N SER A 224 26.93 10.64 -12.13
CA SER A 224 27.40 11.01 -13.47
C SER A 224 28.15 9.91 -14.21
N ASP A 225 28.33 8.72 -13.61
CA ASP A 225 29.22 7.70 -14.15
C ASP A 225 28.46 6.43 -14.61
N ALA A 226 28.08 6.45 -15.88
CA ALA A 226 27.32 5.40 -16.56
C ALA A 226 28.09 4.07 -16.76
N ARG A 227 29.32 3.94 -16.23
CA ARG A 227 30.17 2.74 -16.42
C ARG A 227 30.02 1.68 -15.34
N LYS A 228 29.25 1.93 -14.28
CA LYS A 228 28.89 0.93 -13.25
C LYS A 228 27.50 0.28 -13.49
N ILE A 229 26.94 0.40 -14.69
CA ILE A 229 25.59 -0.08 -15.08
C ILE A 229 25.50 -1.62 -15.26
N PHE A 230 26.47 -2.38 -14.74
CA PHE A 230 26.48 -3.85 -14.91
C PHE A 230 25.61 -4.65 -13.92
N ASP A 231 24.67 -4.02 -13.21
CA ASP A 231 23.55 -4.74 -12.57
C ASP A 231 22.21 -4.10 -12.95
N ARG A 232 21.64 -4.59 -14.05
CA ARG A 232 20.28 -4.28 -14.52
C ARG A 232 19.22 -4.83 -13.57
N SER A 233 19.08 -4.30 -12.34
CA SER A 233 17.84 -4.36 -11.54
C SER A 233 18.04 -3.92 -10.09
N GLN A 234 18.63 -2.76 -9.79
CA GLN A 234 18.58 -2.29 -8.40
C GLN A 234 18.29 -0.80 -8.36
N ILE A 235 17.02 -0.47 -8.11
CA ILE A 235 16.68 0.78 -7.47
C ILE A 235 17.37 0.74 -6.09
N THR A 236 18.35 1.61 -5.86
CA THR A 236 18.98 1.78 -4.54
C THR A 236 18.07 2.67 -3.70
N PHE A 237 17.01 2.08 -3.17
CA PHE A 237 16.07 2.74 -2.26
C PHE A 237 16.72 3.14 -0.92
N GLN A 238 17.89 2.59 -0.60
CA GLN A 238 18.56 2.78 0.69
C GLN A 238 19.22 4.17 0.82
N ASP A 239 19.63 4.78 -0.30
CA ASP A 239 20.43 6.03 -0.29
C ASP A 239 19.84 7.16 -1.14
N GLY A 240 18.67 6.95 -1.76
CA GLY A 240 18.08 7.88 -2.72
C GLY A 240 16.76 8.48 -2.23
N GLU A 241 16.62 9.80 -2.38
CA GLU A 241 15.32 10.43 -2.27
C GLU A 241 14.39 9.97 -3.40
N LEU A 242 13.11 9.85 -3.08
CA LEU A 242 12.06 9.56 -4.05
C LEU A 242 11.19 10.79 -4.25
N MET A 243 10.82 11.01 -5.50
CA MET A 243 9.70 11.86 -5.87
C MET A 243 8.49 10.95 -6.04
N ALA A 244 7.41 11.18 -5.30
CA ALA A 244 6.16 10.42 -5.43
C ALA A 244 5.00 11.29 -5.92
N VAL A 245 4.13 10.68 -6.74
CA VAL A 245 2.93 11.27 -7.32
C VAL A 245 1.71 10.53 -6.80
N ILE A 246 0.90 11.25 -6.04
CA ILE A 246 -0.28 10.73 -5.34
C ILE A 246 -1.51 11.48 -5.85
N GLY A 247 -2.69 10.86 -5.83
CA GLY A 247 -3.92 11.52 -6.26
C GLY A 247 -4.30 12.68 -5.32
N GLY A 248 -5.23 13.52 -5.75
CA GLY A 248 -5.93 14.45 -4.85
C GLY A 248 -6.72 13.72 -3.77
N GLY A 249 -7.08 14.43 -2.70
CA GLY A 249 -7.89 13.89 -1.59
C GLY A 249 -7.13 13.19 -0.47
N TYR A 250 -5.86 12.84 -0.69
CA TYR A 250 -5.00 12.30 0.36
C TYR A 250 -4.54 13.40 1.31
N ARG A 251 -4.72 13.17 2.61
CA ARG A 251 -4.28 14.05 3.68
C ARG A 251 -2.90 13.64 4.12
N MET A 252 -1.90 14.05 3.34
CA MET A 252 -0.49 13.75 3.56
C MET A 252 0.33 15.03 3.77
N GLY A 253 1.12 15.05 4.85
CA GLY A 253 2.01 16.14 5.24
C GLY A 253 3.43 15.69 5.54
N GLU A 254 4.30 16.65 5.82
CA GLU A 254 5.66 16.36 6.29
C GLU A 254 5.61 15.52 7.57
N GLY A 255 6.38 14.43 7.61
CA GLY A 255 6.33 13.48 8.72
C GLY A 255 5.62 12.18 8.41
N ASP A 256 4.64 12.18 7.51
CA ASP A 256 3.87 10.98 7.20
C ASP A 256 4.71 9.91 6.51
N LEU A 257 4.29 8.65 6.66
CA LEU A 257 4.99 7.50 6.12
C LEU A 257 4.28 6.91 4.90
N VAL A 258 5.09 6.53 3.90
CA VAL A 258 4.70 5.77 2.72
C VAL A 258 5.44 4.44 2.72
N THR A 259 4.72 3.34 2.87
CA THR A 259 5.31 1.98 2.84
C THR A 259 4.99 1.30 1.52
N LEU A 260 6.00 0.76 0.82
CA LEU A 260 5.78 0.00 -0.41
C LEU A 260 5.48 -1.47 -0.08
N LEU A 261 4.23 -1.88 -0.23
CA LEU A 261 3.77 -3.23 0.14
C LEU A 261 4.12 -4.34 -0.87
N VAL A 262 4.51 -3.98 -2.10
CA VAL A 262 4.89 -4.96 -3.15
C VAL A 262 6.40 -5.21 -3.18
N SER A 263 7.18 -4.17 -2.88
CA SER A 263 8.64 -4.25 -2.91
C SER A 263 9.15 -4.73 -1.55
N THR A 264 10.19 -5.55 -1.56
CA THR A 264 10.93 -5.94 -0.37
C THR A 264 12.41 -5.69 -0.59
N LEU A 265 13.10 -5.20 0.45
CA LEU A 265 14.55 -5.05 0.47
C LEU A 265 15.14 -5.94 1.54
N ARG A 266 16.39 -6.33 1.32
CA ARG A 266 17.16 -7.13 2.26
C ARG A 266 18.08 -6.25 3.07
N HIS A 267 18.12 -6.48 4.38
CA HIS A 267 19.07 -5.86 5.29
C HIS A 267 19.80 -6.91 6.12
N SER A 268 21.03 -6.59 6.50
CA SER A 268 21.83 -7.36 7.43
C SER A 268 22.33 -6.44 8.53
N GLU A 269 22.00 -6.75 9.78
CA GLU A 269 22.45 -5.95 10.92
C GLU A 269 22.97 -6.83 12.06
N PHE A 270 23.81 -6.24 12.90
CA PHE A 270 24.24 -6.83 14.16
C PHE A 270 23.48 -6.17 15.31
N VAL A 271 22.79 -6.98 16.10
CA VAL A 271 22.05 -6.56 17.28
C VAL A 271 22.91 -6.85 18.52
N PRO A 272 23.39 -5.81 19.22
CA PRO A 272 24.13 -6.00 20.46
C PRO A 272 23.22 -6.55 21.56
N PHE A 273 23.80 -7.25 22.53
CA PHE A 273 23.03 -7.75 23.67
C PHE A 273 22.44 -6.60 24.49
N GLN A 274 21.12 -6.67 24.74
CA GLN A 274 20.39 -5.76 25.61
C GLN A 274 19.60 -6.57 26.65
N THR A 275 19.41 -6.03 27.85
CA THR A 275 18.71 -6.71 28.96
C THR A 275 17.19 -6.74 28.83
N GLY A 276 16.63 -6.26 27.70
CA GLY A 276 15.19 -6.27 27.43
C GLY A 276 14.66 -7.60 26.87
N ASN A 277 13.35 -7.80 27.04
CA ASN A 277 12.59 -8.96 26.51
C ASN A 277 12.44 -8.94 24.98
N TYR A 278 12.70 -7.80 24.35
CA TYR A 278 12.55 -7.57 22.93
C TYR A 278 13.79 -6.87 22.41
N ASP A 279 14.28 -7.33 21.28
CA ASP A 279 15.24 -6.59 20.46
C ASP A 279 14.51 -5.88 19.34
N ILE A 280 14.90 -4.65 19.01
CA ILE A 280 14.25 -3.86 17.96
C ILE A 280 15.18 -3.79 16.75
N LEU A 281 14.63 -4.09 15.57
CA LEU A 281 15.32 -4.15 14.29
C LEU A 281 15.22 -2.83 13.55
N SER A 282 16.33 -2.38 12.93
CA SER A 282 16.46 -1.02 12.37
C SER A 282 15.47 -0.67 11.26
N TYR A 283 15.01 -1.64 10.47
CA TYR A 283 14.06 -1.42 9.39
C TYR A 283 12.75 -2.15 9.65
N SER A 284 11.63 -1.45 9.42
CA SER A 284 10.29 -2.00 9.55
C SER A 284 9.37 -1.47 8.45
N PRO A 285 8.31 -2.21 8.08
CA PRO A 285 7.90 -3.48 8.65
C PRO A 285 8.68 -4.67 8.06
N VAL A 286 9.14 -5.58 8.91
CA VAL A 286 9.83 -6.82 8.55
C VAL A 286 8.85 -7.80 7.95
N THR A 287 9.19 -8.33 6.77
CA THR A 287 8.38 -9.32 6.07
C THR A 287 8.81 -10.74 6.41
N ASN A 288 10.12 -10.97 6.46
CA ASN A 288 10.68 -12.27 6.75
C ASN A 288 12.07 -12.14 7.39
N VAL A 289 12.33 -12.97 8.40
CA VAL A 289 13.69 -13.13 8.94
C VAL A 289 14.27 -14.36 8.27
N GLU A 290 15.29 -14.18 7.43
CA GLU A 290 15.90 -15.30 6.71
C GLU A 290 16.77 -16.12 7.66
N ARG A 291 17.70 -15.47 8.37
CA ARG A 291 18.69 -16.16 9.22
C ARG A 291 19.10 -15.30 10.41
N ILE A 292 19.35 -15.95 11.54
CA ILE A 292 19.99 -15.38 12.71
C ILE A 292 21.21 -16.24 13.09
N PHE A 293 22.33 -15.58 13.35
CA PHE A 293 23.58 -16.22 13.76
C PHE A 293 24.17 -15.54 14.99
N SER A 294 24.68 -16.33 15.93
CA SER A 294 25.45 -15.82 17.06
C SER A 294 26.77 -16.55 17.21
N LYS A 295 27.70 -15.95 17.96
CA LYS A 295 28.97 -16.59 18.31
C LYS A 295 28.80 -17.49 19.53
N GLY A 296 28.96 -18.80 19.33
CA GLY A 296 29.06 -19.80 20.38
C GLY A 296 30.50 -20.10 20.80
N THR A 297 30.66 -21.02 21.74
CA THR A 297 31.98 -21.48 22.23
C THR A 297 32.79 -22.24 21.17
N HIS A 298 32.10 -22.98 20.28
CA HIS A 298 32.73 -23.84 19.26
C HIS A 298 32.49 -23.38 17.81
N GLY A 299 31.98 -22.16 17.60
CA GLY A 299 31.74 -21.62 16.27
C GLY A 299 30.47 -20.76 16.18
N LEU A 300 29.98 -20.58 14.96
CA LEU A 300 28.71 -19.89 14.70
C LEU A 300 27.53 -20.82 15.01
N ILE A 301 26.60 -20.32 15.82
CA ILE A 301 25.33 -20.99 16.09
C ILE A 301 24.26 -20.33 15.22
N GLN A 302 23.54 -21.12 14.45
CA GLN A 302 22.38 -20.67 13.69
C GLN A 302 21.12 -20.93 14.51
N HIS A 303 20.27 -19.90 14.61
CA HIS A 303 19.02 -19.94 15.36
C HIS A 303 17.83 -20.10 14.41
N LYS A 304 16.81 -20.83 14.84
CA LYS A 304 15.62 -21.15 14.05
C LYS A 304 14.39 -20.38 14.54
N LYS A 305 13.65 -19.82 13.59
CA LYS A 305 12.35 -19.15 13.84
C LYS A 305 11.34 -20.19 14.37
N GLY A 306 10.58 -19.82 15.40
CA GLY A 306 9.57 -20.67 16.04
C GLY A 306 10.13 -21.58 17.15
N GLU A 307 11.42 -21.90 17.11
CA GLU A 307 12.11 -22.70 18.14
C GLU A 307 12.91 -21.80 19.09
N ASP A 308 13.86 -21.03 18.55
CA ASP A 308 14.78 -20.19 19.33
C ASP A 308 14.24 -18.77 19.52
N PHE A 309 13.57 -18.25 18.50
CA PHE A 309 13.05 -16.88 18.49
C PHE A 309 11.77 -16.77 17.67
N ILE A 310 11.02 -15.70 17.89
CA ILE A 310 9.90 -15.29 17.04
C ILE A 310 10.08 -13.82 16.64
N LEU A 311 9.60 -13.51 15.43
CA LEU A 311 9.31 -12.14 15.05
C LEU A 311 8.03 -11.75 15.78
N PHE A 312 8.14 -10.79 16.69
CA PHE A 312 7.04 -10.23 17.45
C PHE A 312 6.68 -8.86 16.87
N GLY A 313 5.48 -8.71 16.35
CA GLY A 313 5.13 -7.49 15.62
C GLY A 313 5.91 -7.39 14.29
N ASP A 314 6.16 -6.16 13.84
CA ASP A 314 6.80 -5.88 12.54
C ASP A 314 8.24 -5.39 12.65
N SER A 315 8.78 -5.27 13.87
CA SER A 315 10.13 -4.75 14.10
C SER A 315 10.85 -5.40 15.27
N LYS A 316 10.25 -6.36 15.99
CA LYS A 316 10.83 -6.88 17.24
C LYS A 316 11.16 -8.36 17.16
N ILE A 317 12.30 -8.75 17.70
CA ILE A 317 12.65 -10.16 17.94
C ILE A 317 12.43 -10.47 19.42
N LYS A 318 11.66 -11.53 19.68
CA LYS A 318 11.49 -12.10 21.01
C LYS A 318 12.16 -13.47 21.06
N TRP A 319 13.12 -13.63 21.96
CA TRP A 319 13.79 -14.90 22.20
C TRP A 319 12.87 -15.83 23.02
N ILE A 320 12.75 -17.07 22.57
CA ILE A 320 12.10 -18.17 23.31
C ILE A 320 13.16 -18.87 24.18
N THR A 321 14.36 -19.06 23.62
CA THR A 321 15.53 -19.62 24.29
C THR A 321 16.41 -18.52 24.90
N ASP A 322 17.52 -18.92 25.54
CA ASP A 322 18.46 -17.98 26.12
C ASP A 322 19.04 -17.05 25.04
N LYS A 323 18.78 -15.75 25.22
CA LYS A 323 19.27 -14.70 24.35
C LYS A 323 20.80 -14.73 24.25
N PRO A 324 21.39 -14.64 23.03
CA PRO A 324 22.84 -14.62 22.86
C PRO A 324 23.51 -13.45 23.57
N ARG A 325 24.31 -13.74 24.61
CA ARG A 325 24.98 -12.71 25.44
C ARG A 325 26.00 -11.85 24.69
N ASN A 326 26.52 -12.36 23.58
CA ASN A 326 27.48 -11.64 22.73
C ASN A 326 26.79 -10.83 21.62
N GLY A 327 25.46 -10.75 21.62
CA GLY A 327 24.69 -10.26 20.47
C GLY A 327 24.61 -11.29 19.34
N TYR A 328 23.95 -10.90 18.26
CA TYR A 328 23.73 -11.74 17.08
C TYR A 328 23.64 -10.91 15.81
N SER A 329 23.97 -11.54 14.68
CA SER A 329 23.72 -10.99 13.35
C SER A 329 22.45 -11.58 12.79
N LEU A 330 21.63 -10.75 12.13
CA LEU A 330 20.46 -11.23 11.42
C LEU A 330 20.41 -10.69 9.99
N ILE A 331 19.81 -11.49 9.11
CA ILE A 331 19.47 -11.12 7.74
C ILE A 331 17.96 -11.22 7.62
N TYR A 332 17.33 -10.13 7.20
CA TYR A 332 15.89 -10.04 7.07
C TYR A 332 15.47 -9.19 5.87
N ASP A 333 14.29 -9.51 5.37
CA ASP A 333 13.62 -8.76 4.32
C ASP A 333 12.56 -7.84 4.97
N TYR A 334 12.40 -6.63 4.44
CA TYR A 334 11.47 -5.61 4.95
C TYR A 334 10.79 -4.86 3.81
N HIS A 335 9.61 -4.29 4.08
CA HIS A 335 8.99 -3.34 3.15
C HIS A 335 9.64 -1.97 3.32
N PRO A 336 10.18 -1.38 2.23
CA PRO A 336 10.81 -0.08 2.34
C PRO A 336 9.75 0.98 2.66
N THR A 337 10.05 1.73 3.72
CA THR A 337 9.23 2.80 4.25
C THR A 337 9.95 4.11 3.98
N PHE A 338 9.21 5.12 3.54
CA PHE A 338 9.72 6.45 3.27
C PHE A 338 8.94 7.47 4.07
N ARG A 339 9.59 8.53 4.47
CA ARG A 339 8.99 9.67 5.15
C ARG A 339 8.80 10.81 4.16
N ILE A 340 7.67 11.50 4.23
CA ILE A 340 7.46 12.73 3.47
C ILE A 340 8.35 13.81 4.09
N SER A 341 9.33 14.30 3.33
CA SER A 341 10.29 15.32 3.75
C SER A 341 9.99 16.71 3.19
N GLY A 342 9.03 16.83 2.27
CA GLY A 342 8.57 18.12 1.77
C GLY A 342 7.69 18.03 0.54
N PHE A 343 7.14 19.18 0.15
CA PHE A 343 6.35 19.36 -1.06
C PHE A 343 7.24 19.88 -2.19
N ILE A 344 7.02 19.37 -3.41
CA ILE A 344 7.73 19.88 -4.60
C ILE A 344 6.85 20.94 -5.26
N GLU A 345 6.78 22.12 -4.62
CA GLU A 345 6.16 23.32 -5.17
C GLU A 345 7.17 24.09 -6.02
N GLY A 346 7.39 23.68 -7.28
CA GLY A 346 8.21 24.47 -8.19
C GLY A 346 8.18 24.01 -9.64
N GLY A 347 7.63 24.83 -10.53
CA GLY A 347 7.68 24.66 -12.00
C GLY A 347 6.39 24.13 -12.63
N SER A 348 6.13 24.52 -13.89
CA SER A 348 4.99 24.04 -14.68
C SER A 348 5.08 22.52 -14.84
N GLY A 349 3.94 21.82 -14.91
CA GLY A 349 3.92 20.37 -15.13
C GLY A 349 4.54 19.94 -16.47
N GLU A 350 4.81 20.87 -17.38
CA GLU A 350 5.45 20.63 -18.68
C GLU A 350 6.98 20.64 -18.60
N ASP A 351 7.56 21.39 -17.65
CA ASP A 351 9.02 21.51 -17.47
C ASP A 351 9.61 20.42 -16.57
N ARG A 352 8.76 19.59 -15.93
CA ARG A 352 9.19 18.55 -15.00
C ARG A 352 9.43 17.22 -15.70
N ASP A 353 10.56 16.59 -15.38
CA ASP A 353 10.89 15.26 -15.88
C ASP A 353 9.81 14.22 -15.51
N LYS A 354 9.25 13.57 -16.53
CA LYS A 354 8.20 12.55 -16.38
C LYS A 354 8.71 11.32 -15.62
N PRO A 355 7.92 10.75 -14.68
CA PRO A 355 8.29 9.52 -14.01
C PRO A 355 8.29 8.38 -15.04
N LYS A 356 9.43 7.71 -15.18
CA LYS A 356 9.53 6.56 -16.07
C LYS A 356 8.78 5.39 -15.43
N LEU A 357 7.57 5.11 -15.90
CA LEU A 357 6.90 3.85 -15.61
C LEU A 357 7.84 2.70 -15.96
N PHE A 358 8.19 1.89 -14.97
CA PHE A 358 8.95 0.67 -15.19
C PHE A 358 8.08 -0.32 -15.96
N LYS A 359 8.17 -0.27 -17.29
CA LYS A 359 7.58 -1.28 -18.17
C LYS A 359 8.63 -2.37 -18.40
N MET A 360 8.55 -3.48 -17.68
CA MET A 360 9.15 -4.72 -18.16
C MET A 360 8.43 -5.09 -19.45
N LYS A 361 9.05 -4.83 -20.60
CA LYS A 361 8.62 -5.51 -21.83
C LYS A 361 8.92 -7.00 -21.62
N PRO A 362 7.94 -7.90 -21.71
CA PRO A 362 8.24 -9.32 -21.81
C PRO A 362 9.09 -9.50 -23.06
N ILE A 363 10.33 -9.95 -22.87
CA ILE A 363 11.12 -10.48 -23.99
C ILE A 363 10.43 -11.79 -24.34
N SER A 364 9.75 -11.84 -25.48
CA SER A 364 9.17 -13.09 -25.94
C SER A 364 10.31 -14.07 -26.21
N ASN A 365 10.38 -15.14 -25.43
CA ASN A 365 11.18 -16.32 -25.76
C ASN A 365 10.51 -17.05 -26.93
N LEU A 366 10.71 -16.52 -28.14
CA LEU A 366 10.24 -17.13 -29.38
C LEU A 366 11.25 -16.84 -30.49
N ASN A 367 12.43 -17.45 -30.37
CA ASN A 367 13.24 -17.76 -31.55
C ASN A 367 12.70 -19.05 -32.15
N MET A 368 11.66 -18.93 -32.97
CA MET A 368 11.34 -19.96 -33.96
C MET A 368 11.33 -19.34 -35.36
N ARG A 369 12.21 -19.92 -36.19
CA ARG A 369 12.35 -19.83 -37.65
C ARG A 369 13.27 -18.70 -38.16
N GLY A 370 14.27 -18.98 -39.00
CA GLY A 370 14.49 -20.21 -39.76
C GLY A 370 15.88 -20.34 -40.34
N ILE A 371 16.28 -21.61 -40.48
CA ILE A 371 17.04 -22.07 -41.64
C ILE A 371 16.06 -22.03 -42.82
N PRO A 372 16.36 -21.27 -43.86
CA PRO A 372 16.56 -21.87 -45.18
C PRO A 372 17.76 -21.27 -45.95
N GLY A 373 18.62 -22.18 -46.44
CA GLY A 373 19.47 -22.06 -47.64
C GLY A 373 20.20 -20.75 -47.93
N GLU A 374 21.51 -20.73 -47.66
CA GLU A 374 22.58 -20.89 -48.66
C GLU A 374 23.85 -21.41 -47.95
#